data_AF-A0A7J4J8Q3-F1
#
_entry.id   AF-A0A7J4J8Q3-F1
#
_cell.length_a   1.000
_cell.length_b   1.000
_cell.length_c   1.000
_cell.angle_alpha   90.00
_cell.angle_beta   90.00
_cell.angle_gamma   90.00
#
_symmetry.space_group_name_H-M   'P 1'
#
loop_
_entity.id
_entity.type
_entity.pdbx_description
1 polymer ?
#
loop_
_entity_poly.entity_id
_entity_poly.type
_entity_poly.pdbx_seq_one_letter_code
_entity_poly.pdbx_strand_id
1 'polypeptide(L)'
;MAAKLNSNLAVVLIAVAIVAGSFVTSQTGFAVSDKVPIDNPVNFCTDGDGQDVSVKDTCIDASGEKKTDRCFSASSVQETYCSPFNKCNYQIVNCAYGEECVGGTCRQAN
;
A
#
# COMPACT_ATOMS: atom_id res chain seq x y z
N MET A 1 -22.55 -55.15 -27.47
CA MET A 1 -23.49 -54.06 -27.77
C MET A 1 -22.74 -52.76 -27.52
N ALA A 2 -22.30 -52.08 -28.59
CA ALA A 2 -21.51 -50.84 -28.47
C ALA A 2 -22.48 -49.65 -28.35
N ALA A 3 -22.43 -48.94 -27.22
CA ALA A 3 -23.14 -47.68 -27.05
C ALA A 3 -22.37 -46.56 -27.76
N LYS A 4 -23.02 -45.97 -28.76
CA LYS A 4 -22.55 -44.84 -29.57
C LYS A 4 -22.79 -43.56 -28.76
N LEU A 5 -21.75 -42.93 -28.21
CA LEU A 5 -21.90 -41.63 -27.55
C LEU A 5 -21.93 -40.51 -28.60
N ASN A 6 -22.99 -39.69 -28.53
CA ASN A 6 -23.28 -38.57 -29.42
C ASN A 6 -22.49 -37.32 -28.96
N SER A 7 -21.58 -36.85 -29.81
CA SER A 7 -20.52 -35.87 -29.50
C SER A 7 -20.99 -34.43 -29.23
N ASN A 8 -22.29 -34.13 -29.37
CA ASN A 8 -22.80 -32.77 -29.19
C ASN A 8 -23.21 -32.44 -27.74
N LEU A 9 -23.26 -33.42 -26.83
CA LEU A 9 -23.57 -33.19 -25.42
C LEU A 9 -22.33 -32.91 -24.55
N ALA A 10 -21.12 -33.19 -25.06
CA ALA A 10 -19.89 -33.05 -24.29
C ALA A 10 -19.37 -31.61 -24.19
N VAL A 11 -19.80 -30.70 -25.08
CA VAL A 11 -19.26 -29.34 -25.16
C VAL A 11 -19.93 -28.39 -24.15
N VAL A 12 -21.19 -28.63 -23.77
CA VAL A 12 -21.95 -27.73 -22.89
C VAL A 12 -21.49 -27.80 -21.43
N LEU A 13 -20.93 -28.94 -20.98
CA LEU A 13 -20.52 -29.12 -19.59
C LEU A 13 -19.19 -28.45 -19.22
N ILE A 14 -18.35 -28.10 -20.19
CA ILE A 14 -17.02 -27.52 -19.91
C ILE A 14 -17.11 -25.99 -19.68
N ALA A 15 -18.13 -25.31 -20.23
CA ALA A 15 -18.25 -23.86 -20.16
C ALA A 15 -18.75 -23.32 -18.80
N VAL A 16 -19.37 -24.15 -17.95
CA VAL A 16 -19.98 -23.70 -16.68
C VAL A 16 -19.04 -23.87 -15.48
N ALA A 17 -17.98 -24.68 -15.59
CA ALA A 17 -17.07 -24.95 -14.47
C ALA A 17 -15.99 -23.88 -14.24
N ILE A 18 -15.74 -22.98 -15.20
CA ILE A 18 -14.63 -22.01 -15.11
C ILE A 18 -15.02 -20.74 -14.33
N VAL A 19 -16.32 -20.41 -14.24
CA VAL A 19 -16.78 -19.13 -13.66
C VAL A 19 -17.04 -19.21 -12.14
N ALA A 20 -17.05 -20.40 -11.54
CA ALA A 20 -17.31 -20.60 -10.11
C ALA A 20 -16.06 -20.92 -9.25
N GLY A 21 -14.88 -20.99 -9.85
CA GLY A 21 -13.64 -21.44 -9.17
C GLY A 21 -12.83 -20.36 -8.45
N SER A 22 -13.28 -19.10 -8.40
CA SER A 22 -12.50 -17.98 -7.84
C SER A 22 -12.80 -17.63 -6.38
N PHE A 23 -13.63 -18.42 -5.68
CA PHE A 23 -14.13 -18.04 -4.35
C PHE A 23 -14.04 -19.14 -3.29
N VAL A 24 -13.09 -20.09 -3.34
CA VAL A 24 -12.85 -20.99 -2.18
C VAL A 24 -11.38 -21.44 -2.11
N THR A 25 -10.49 -20.62 -1.56
CA THR A 25 -9.21 -21.09 -0.98
C THR A 25 -8.94 -20.37 0.33
N SER A 26 -9.70 -20.73 1.35
CA SER A 26 -9.35 -20.41 2.73
C SER A 26 -9.75 -21.58 3.62
N GLN A 27 -8.93 -22.64 3.58
CA GLN A 27 -8.89 -23.59 4.69
C GLN A 27 -7.53 -24.33 4.75
N THR A 28 -6.78 -23.94 5.78
CA THR A 28 -5.99 -24.78 6.70
C THR A 28 -4.94 -25.73 6.13
N GLY A 29 -3.68 -25.42 6.42
CA GLY A 29 -2.57 -26.37 6.37
C GLY A 29 -1.55 -26.05 7.45
N PHE A 30 -1.75 -26.62 8.65
CA PHE A 30 -0.66 -26.82 9.61
C PHE A 30 0.34 -27.79 8.98
N ALA A 31 1.54 -27.29 8.65
CA ALA A 31 2.73 -28.10 8.47
C ALA A 31 3.80 -27.54 9.41
N VAL A 32 4.04 -28.22 10.53
CA VAL A 32 5.20 -27.98 11.38
C VAL A 32 6.40 -28.70 10.75
N SER A 33 7.39 -27.94 10.29
CA SER A 33 8.78 -28.40 10.20
C SER A 33 9.72 -27.19 10.11
N ASP A 34 10.18 -26.78 11.29
CA ASP A 34 11.45 -26.16 11.63
C ASP A 34 12.15 -25.26 10.59
N LYS A 35 11.73 -24.00 10.56
CA LYS A 35 12.67 -22.87 10.54
C LYS A 35 11.94 -21.62 10.98
N VAL A 36 12.27 -21.17 12.19
CA VAL A 36 12.05 -19.83 12.77
C VAL A 36 11.01 -19.02 11.99
N PRO A 37 9.73 -18.91 12.45
CA PRO A 37 8.92 -17.81 11.98
C PRO A 37 9.73 -16.56 12.29
N ILE A 38 10.15 -15.86 11.24
CA ILE A 38 10.73 -14.54 11.38
C ILE A 38 9.59 -13.72 11.99
N ASP A 39 9.55 -13.65 13.32
CA ASP A 39 8.81 -12.67 14.13
C ASP A 39 9.42 -11.28 13.92
N ASN A 40 9.67 -10.95 12.66
CA ASN A 40 9.98 -9.62 12.22
C ASN A 40 8.85 -9.33 11.24
N PRO A 41 7.79 -8.61 11.62
CA PRO A 41 6.98 -7.97 10.60
C PRO A 41 7.98 -7.25 9.71
N VAL A 42 7.96 -7.53 8.41
CA VAL A 42 8.58 -6.60 7.47
C VAL A 42 7.74 -5.35 7.64
N ASN A 43 8.19 -4.49 8.55
CA ASN A 43 7.52 -3.26 8.89
C ASN A 43 7.80 -2.40 7.65
N PHE A 44 6.90 -2.46 6.68
CA PHE A 44 7.03 -1.62 5.50
C PHE A 44 6.90 -0.19 5.97
N CYS A 45 7.69 0.68 5.36
CA CYS A 45 7.54 2.09 5.64
C CYS A 45 6.15 2.55 5.18
N THR A 46 5.51 3.39 5.99
CA THR A 46 4.13 3.84 5.80
C THR A 46 4.09 5.35 5.78
N ASP A 47 3.23 5.88 4.91
CA ASP A 47 3.05 7.28 4.60
C ASP A 47 1.70 7.38 3.85
N GLY A 48 0.75 8.10 4.43
CA GLY A 48 -0.67 8.08 4.08
C GLY A 48 -1.09 9.12 3.06
N ASP A 49 -0.36 10.24 2.97
CA ASP A 49 -0.58 11.32 2.01
C ASP A 49 0.52 11.39 0.93
N GLY A 50 1.64 10.70 1.15
CA GLY A 50 2.67 10.51 0.14
C GLY A 50 3.59 11.73 0.04
N GLN A 51 3.18 12.71 -0.76
CA GLN A 51 3.94 13.97 -0.93
C GLN A 51 2.98 15.18 -1.04
N ASP A 52 1.78 15.04 -0.50
CA ASP A 52 0.76 16.11 -0.53
C ASP A 52 0.96 17.10 0.61
N VAL A 53 1.66 18.19 0.30
CA VAL A 53 1.94 19.31 1.22
C VAL A 53 0.70 20.01 1.81
N SER A 54 -0.50 19.68 1.35
CA SER A 54 -1.76 20.23 1.86
C SER A 54 -2.28 19.44 3.07
N VAL A 55 -1.82 18.20 3.21
CA VAL A 55 -2.14 17.30 4.31
C VAL A 55 -0.92 17.23 5.22
N LYS A 56 -1.16 17.03 6.51
CA LYS A 56 -0.10 16.75 7.46
C LYS A 56 -0.17 15.28 7.77
N ASP A 57 0.91 14.56 7.55
CA ASP A 57 1.00 13.17 7.95
C ASP A 57 2.30 12.86 8.69
N THR A 58 2.42 11.60 9.10
CA THR A 58 3.61 11.06 9.75
C THR A 58 4.03 9.79 9.05
N CYS A 59 5.18 9.87 8.38
CA CYS A 59 5.87 8.70 7.91
C CYS A 59 6.40 7.88 9.08
N ILE A 60 6.23 6.56 9.02
CA ILE A 60 6.79 5.59 9.95
C ILE A 60 7.65 4.61 9.16
N ASP A 61 8.94 4.50 9.49
CA ASP A 61 9.87 3.63 8.75
C ASP A 61 9.89 2.18 9.28
N ALA A 62 10.71 1.34 8.62
CA ALA A 62 10.81 -0.07 9.01
C ALA A 62 11.38 -0.32 10.41
N SER A 63 12.14 0.64 10.95
CA SER A 63 12.63 0.59 12.33
C SER A 63 11.61 1.12 13.34
N GLY A 64 10.50 1.71 12.88
CA GLY A 64 9.51 2.41 13.69
C GLY A 64 9.86 3.87 13.97
N GLU A 65 10.90 4.41 13.32
CA GLU A 65 11.21 5.84 13.39
C GLU A 65 10.09 6.64 12.74
N LYS A 66 9.62 7.69 13.43
CA LYS A 66 8.54 8.55 12.99
C LYS A 66 9.09 9.89 12.56
N LYS A 67 8.65 10.37 11.40
CA LYS A 67 8.93 11.72 10.90
C LYS A 67 7.62 12.33 10.40
N THR A 68 7.40 13.59 10.77
CA THR A 68 6.15 14.30 10.52
C THR A 68 6.47 15.56 9.76
N ASP A 69 5.56 15.96 8.87
CA ASP A 69 5.73 17.18 8.08
C ASP A 69 5.78 18.41 8.97
N ARG A 70 6.64 19.33 8.56
CA ARG A 70 6.90 20.55 9.30
C ARG A 70 7.28 21.68 8.38
N CYS A 71 7.11 22.91 8.86
CA CYS A 71 7.58 24.07 8.14
C CYS A 71 9.10 24.13 8.16
N PHE A 72 9.69 24.17 6.96
CA PHE A 72 11.11 24.46 6.79
C PHE A 72 11.36 25.97 6.80
N SER A 73 10.45 26.73 6.19
CA SER A 73 10.40 28.20 6.25
C SER A 73 8.95 28.68 6.26
N ALA A 74 8.72 29.99 6.29
CA ALA A 74 7.38 30.56 6.17
C ALA A 74 6.68 30.20 4.83
N SER A 75 7.43 29.85 3.79
CA SER A 75 6.91 29.57 2.45
C SER A 75 7.25 28.17 1.94
N SER A 76 7.70 27.27 2.80
CA SER A 76 8.07 25.90 2.40
C SER A 76 7.83 24.86 3.49
N VAL A 77 7.37 23.70 3.06
CA VAL A 77 7.17 22.50 3.87
C VAL A 77 8.37 21.57 3.69
N GLN A 78 8.90 21.06 4.79
CA GLN A 78 9.69 19.83 4.77
C GLN A 78 8.69 18.68 4.76
N GLU A 79 8.44 18.19 3.55
CA GLU A 79 7.54 17.07 3.27
C GLU A 79 8.26 15.77 3.53
N THR A 80 7.72 14.96 4.41
CA THR A 80 8.24 13.65 4.77
C THR A 80 7.51 12.61 3.95
N TYR A 81 8.25 11.67 3.36
CA TYR A 81 7.64 10.63 2.55
C TYR A 81 8.35 9.28 2.71
N CYS A 82 7.63 8.23 2.35
CA CYS A 82 8.19 6.90 2.34
C CYS A 82 9.06 6.64 1.10
N SER A 83 10.37 6.43 1.31
CA SER A 83 11.29 6.14 0.20
C SER A 83 11.22 4.66 -0.24
N PRO A 84 11.69 4.33 -1.47
CA PRO A 84 11.77 2.95 -1.95
C PRO A 84 12.63 2.00 -1.11
N PHE A 85 13.44 2.53 -0.18
CA PHE A 85 14.31 1.77 0.71
C PHE A 85 13.70 1.49 2.09
N ASN A 86 12.39 1.64 2.23
CA ASN A 86 11.65 1.51 3.50
C ASN A 86 12.13 2.46 4.60
N LYS A 87 12.56 3.67 4.22
CA LYS A 87 12.99 4.72 5.14
C LYS A 87 12.21 6.00 4.93
N CYS A 88 11.87 6.68 6.01
CA CYS A 88 11.33 8.03 5.94
C CYS A 88 12.42 8.99 5.46
N ASN A 89 12.18 9.57 4.29
CA ASN A 89 13.00 10.63 3.72
C ASN A 89 12.21 11.95 3.72
N TYR A 90 12.86 13.04 3.34
CA TYR A 90 12.17 14.31 3.18
C TYR A 90 12.62 15.05 1.93
N GLN A 91 11.76 15.95 1.48
CA GLN A 91 12.07 16.96 0.48
C GLN A 91 11.59 18.33 0.98
N ILE A 92 12.12 19.40 0.38
CA ILE A 92 11.66 20.76 0.68
C ILE A 92 10.82 21.21 -0.50
N VAL A 93 9.55 21.49 -0.24
CA VAL A 93 8.58 21.92 -1.25
C VAL A 93 8.15 23.33 -0.93
N ASN A 94 8.22 24.22 -1.92
CA ASN A 94 7.72 25.58 -1.78
C ASN A 94 6.19 25.56 -1.87
N CYS A 95 5.52 26.32 -0.99
CA CYS A 95 4.09 26.52 -1.09
C CYS A 95 3.70 27.29 -2.34
N ALA A 96 2.45 27.13 -2.78
CA ALA A 96 1.96 27.84 -3.96
C ALA A 96 1.88 29.36 -3.72
N TYR A 97 1.71 30.12 -4.80
CA TYR A 97 1.54 31.56 -4.69
C TYR A 97 0.30 31.90 -3.85
N GLY A 98 0.46 32.76 -2.83
CA GLY A 98 -0.60 33.11 -1.89
C GLY A 98 -0.72 32.16 -0.70
N GLU A 99 0.13 31.13 -0.61
CA GLU A 99 0.17 30.21 0.51
C GLU A 99 1.40 30.41 1.40
N GLU A 100 1.25 30.05 2.66
CA GLU A 100 2.29 30.00 3.67
C GLU A 100 2.29 28.64 4.36
N CYS A 101 3.43 28.25 4.92
CA CYS A 101 3.49 27.05 5.72
C CYS A 101 2.93 27.30 7.11
N VAL A 102 1.84 26.60 7.43
CA VAL A 102 1.20 26.63 8.76
C VAL A 102 1.11 25.21 9.29
N GLY A 103 1.76 24.96 10.43
CA GLY A 103 1.64 23.68 11.14
C GLY A 103 2.22 22.46 10.43
N GLY A 104 3.05 22.67 9.39
CA GLY A 104 3.61 21.60 8.55
C GLY A 104 2.88 21.37 7.24
N THR A 105 1.95 22.26 6.86
CA THR A 105 1.19 22.19 5.60
C THR A 105 1.18 23.54 4.90
N CYS A 106 1.09 23.55 3.58
CA CYS A 106 0.82 24.77 2.81
C CYS A 106 -0.66 25.15 2.92
N ARG A 107 -0.93 26.40 3.30
CA ARG A 107 -2.29 26.95 3.45
C ARG A 107 -2.34 28.38 2.95
N GLN A 108 -3.52 28.84 2.54
CA GLN A 108 -3.72 30.25 2.16
C GLN A 108 -3.27 31.19 3.30
N ALA A 109 -2.43 32.16 2.95
CA ALA A 109 -1.98 33.19 3.88
C ALA A 109 -3.17 34.08 4.28
N ASN A 110 -3.33 34.34 5.58
CA ASN A 110 -4.40 35.21 6.11
C ASN A 110 -3.95 36.65 6.28
#